data_AF-X0UYN6-F1
#
_entry.id   AF-X0UYN6-F1
#
_cell.length_a   1.000
_cell.length_b   1.000
_cell.length_c   1.000
_cell.angle_alpha   90.00
_cell.angle_beta   90.00
_cell.angle_gamma   90.00
#
_symmetry.space_group_name_H-M   'P 1'
#
loop_
_entity.id
_entity.type
_entity.pdbx_description
1 polymer ?
#
loop_
_entity_poly.entity_id
_entity_poly.type
_entity_poly.pdbx_seq_one_letter_code
_entity_poly.pdbx_strand_id
1 'polypeptide(L)' 'MTTIYLIAGAAIVPLIIWGIVAQGRVRRLFSKYSKKPTKKAVTGSRLARRMLNASGLNDILIEETGPNLTDHYDPRRKTV' A
#
# COMPACT_ATOMS: atom_id res chain seq x y z
N MET A 1 22.88 -4.59 -33.32
CA MET A 1 21.52 -4.91 -32.87
C MET A 1 21.52 -5.89 -31.71
N THR A 2 22.13 -7.07 -31.81
CA THR A 2 22.23 -8.07 -30.73
C THR A 2 22.92 -7.57 -29.45
N THR A 3 24.01 -6.81 -29.58
CA THR A 3 24.75 -6.23 -28.45
C THR A 3 23.95 -5.23 -27.61
N ILE A 4 23.06 -4.45 -28.24
CA ILE A 4 22.18 -3.50 -27.56
C ILE A 4 21.18 -4.23 -26.66
N TYR A 5 20.61 -5.35 -27.12
CA TYR A 5 19.68 -6.15 -26.32
C TYR A 5 20.35 -6.79 -25.09
N LEU A 6 21.61 -7.20 -25.19
CA LEU A 6 22.37 -7.74 -24.05
C LEU A 6 22.64 -6.68 -22.98
N ILE A 7 23.01 -5.46 -23.38
CA ILE A 7 23.23 -4.33 -22.46
C ILE A 7 21.91 -3.93 -21.79
N ALA A 8 20.82 -3.82 -22.55
CA ALA A 8 19.50 -3.51 -22.02
C ALA A 8 19.02 -4.57 -21.01
N GLY A 9 19.19 -5.86 -21.33
CA GLY A 9 18.85 -6.96 -20.42
C GLY A 9 19.67 -6.90 -19.12
N ALA A 10 20.98 -6.70 -19.22
CA ALA A 10 21.86 -6.58 -18.06
C ALA A 10 21.52 -5.37 -17.17
N ALA A 11 21.09 -4.24 -17.77
CA ALA A 11 20.68 -3.05 -17.03
C ALA A 11 19.35 -3.21 -16.28
N ILE A 12 18.45 -4.07 -16.76
CA ILE A 12 17.13 -4.31 -16.13
C ILE A 12 17.23 -5.23 -14.91
N VAL A 13 18.17 -6.17 -14.90
CA VAL A 13 18.37 -7.11 -13.77
C VAL A 13 18.53 -6.41 -12.42
N PRO A 14 19.41 -5.40 -12.23
CA PRO A 14 19.54 -4.72 -10.94
C PRO A 14 18.27 -3.96 -10.54
N LEU A 15 17.51 -3.40 -11.50
CA LEU A 15 16.22 -2.73 -11.24
C LEU A 15 15.18 -3.73 -10.69
N ILE A 16 15.10 -4.92 -11.28
CA ILE A 16 14.20 -5.98 -10.81
C ILE A 16 14.58 -6.42 -9.39
N ILE A 17 15.87 -6.66 -9.15
CA ILE A 17 16.37 -7.05 -7.82
C ILE A 17 16.00 -5.99 -6.79
N TRP A 18 16.16 -4.70 -7.13
CA TRP A 18 15.75 -3.60 -6.27
C TRP A 18 14.25 -3.61 -5.96
N GLY A 19 13.41 -3.83 -6.97
CA GLY A 19 11.96 -3.95 -6.81
C GLY A 19 11.57 -5.08 -5.85
N ILE A 20 12.21 -6.26 -5.98
CA ILE A 20 11.96 -7.41 -5.11
C ILE A 20 12.36 -7.09 -3.66
N VAL A 21 13.53 -6.47 -3.44
CA VAL A 21 13.99 -6.09 -2.10
C VAL A 21 13.07 -5.05 -1.47
N ALA A 22 12.65 -4.05 -2.24
CA ALA A 22 11.72 -3.02 -1.77
C ALA A 22 10.37 -3.63 -1.37
N GLN A 23 9.79 -4.46 -2.25
CA GLN A 23 8.52 -5.13 -1.98
C GLN A 23 8.61 -6.04 -0.73
N GLY A 24 9.71 -6.78 -0.59
CA GLY A 24 9.96 -7.62 0.59
C GLY A 24 10.02 -6.81 1.89
N ARG A 25 10.69 -5.65 1.88
CA ARG A 25 10.76 -4.75 3.05
C ARG A 25 9.39 -4.21 3.44
N VAL A 26 8.59 -3.75 2.48
CA VAL A 26 7.23 -3.23 2.73
C VAL A 26 6.36 -4.31 3.36
N ARG A 27 6.33 -5.51 2.78
CA ARG A 27 5.55 -6.64 3.33
C ARG A 27 5.98 -7.00 4.75
N ARG A 28 7.28 -7.02 5.03
CA ARG A 28 7.83 -7.32 6.37
C ARG A 28 7.45 -6.26 7.40
N LEU A 29 7.56 -4.98 7.04
CA LEU A 29 7.16 -3.88 7.91
C LEU A 29 5.66 -3.91 8.18
N PHE A 30 4.84 -4.07 7.15
CA PHE A 30 3.38 -4.18 7.30
C PHE A 30 2.99 -5.32 8.25
N SER A 31 3.56 -6.52 8.06
CA SER A 31 3.30 -7.67 8.95
C SER A 31 3.76 -7.42 10.40
N LYS A 32 4.87 -6.71 10.60
CA LYS A 32 5.39 -6.39 11.94
C LYS A 32 4.53 -5.37 12.68
N TYR A 33 4.05 -4.34 11.98
CA TYR A 33 3.34 -3.21 12.60
C TYR A 33 1.82 -3.35 12.61
N SER A 34 1.23 -4.15 11.71
CA SER A 34 -0.21 -4.48 11.75
C SER A 34 -0.64 -5.18 13.05
N LYS A 35 0.28 -5.91 13.69
CA LYS A 35 0.03 -6.61 14.96
C LYS A 35 0.26 -5.73 16.20
N LYS A 36 0.80 -4.52 16.04
CA LYS A 36 1.08 -3.63 17.17
C LYS A 36 -0.06 -2.63 17.36
N PRO A 37 -0.70 -2.59 18.54
CA PRO A 37 -1.74 -1.60 18.82
C PRO A 37 -1.16 -0.18 18.81
N THR A 38 -1.96 0.77 18.33
CA THR A 38 -1.58 2.18 18.33
C THR A 38 -1.68 2.75 19.76
N LYS A 39 -0.85 3.74 20.10
CA LYS A 39 -0.85 4.38 21.45
C LYS A 39 -2.21 4.95 21.86
N LYS A 40 -3.09 5.26 20.88
CA LYS A 40 -4.42 5.81 21.11
C LYS A 40 -5.52 4.74 21.10
N ALA A 41 -5.19 3.45 20.96
CA ALA A 41 -6.13 2.33 20.86
C ALA A 41 -7.24 2.57 19.80
N VAL A 42 -6.90 3.24 18.69
CA VAL A 42 -7.83 3.51 17.59
C VAL A 42 -7.57 2.50 16.47
N THR A 43 -8.64 1.92 15.92
CA THR A 43 -8.58 1.05 14.73
C THR A 43 -8.25 1.84 13.47
N GLY A 44 -7.73 1.16 12.44
CA GLY A 44 -7.44 1.79 11.14
C GLY A 44 -8.67 2.47 10.53
N SER A 45 -9.82 1.78 10.56
CA SER A 45 -11.12 2.30 10.10
C SER A 45 -11.55 3.58 10.81
N ARG A 46 -11.39 3.65 12.14
CA ARG A 46 -11.75 4.84 12.92
C ARG A 46 -10.76 5.99 12.70
N LEU A 47 -9.49 5.71 12.43
CA LEU A 47 -8.51 6.72 12.02
C LEU A 47 -8.84 7.26 10.62
N ALA A 48 -9.13 6.39 9.65
CA ALA A 48 -9.54 6.76 8.30
C ALA A 48 -10.78 7.67 8.33
N ARG A 49 -11.81 7.30 9.13
CA ARG A 49 -13.00 8.14 9.32
C ARG A 49 -12.67 9.54 9.83
N ARG A 50 -11.75 9.65 10.79
CA ARG A 50 -11.30 10.95 11.31
C ARG A 50 -10.59 11.79 10.25
N MET A 51 -9.73 11.19 9.44
CA MET A 51 -9.01 11.90 8.36
C MET A 51 -9.95 12.39 7.27
N LEU A 52 -10.91 11.55 6.87
CA LEU A 52 -11.95 11.93 5.90
C LEU A 52 -12.84 13.06 6.42
N ASN A 53 -13.28 12.99 7.68
CA ASN A 53 -14.08 14.06 8.30
C ASN A 53 -13.30 15.37 8.38
N ALA A 54 -12.01 15.32 8.74
CA ALA A 54 -11.14 16.49 8.75
C ALA A 54 -10.96 17.11 7.36
N SER A 55 -11.17 16.34 6.30
CA SER A 55 -11.11 16.78 4.90
C SER A 55 -12.48 17.17 4.33
N GLY A 56 -13.55 17.16 5.14
CA GLY A 56 -14.92 17.44 4.70
C GLY A 56 -15.59 16.31 3.90
N LEU A 57 -14.96 15.13 3.80
CA LEU A 57 -15.40 14.00 2.99
C LEU A 57 -16.28 13.03 3.80
N ASN A 58 -17.41 13.52 4.29
CA ASN A 58 -18.30 12.74 5.16
C ASN A 58 -18.99 11.57 4.45
N ASP A 59 -19.22 11.69 3.15
CA ASP A 59 -20.03 10.74 2.36
C ASP A 59 -19.23 9.53 1.84
N ILE A 60 -17.95 9.44 2.16
CA ILE A 60 -17.09 8.32 1.76
C ILE A 60 -17.28 7.16 2.73
N LEU A 61 -17.64 5.98 2.21
CA LEU A 61 -17.79 4.74 2.96
C LEU A 61 -16.43 4.11 3.22
N ILE A 62 -16.28 3.45 4.38
CA ILE A 62 -15.06 2.76 4.78
C ILE A 62 -15.36 1.27 4.87
N GLU A 63 -14.67 0.46 4.08
CA GLU A 63 -14.78 -0.98 4.06
C GLU A 63 -13.50 -1.63 4.56
N GLU A 64 -13.62 -2.62 5.45
CA GLU A 64 -12.46 -3.42 5.85
C GLU A 64 -12.15 -4.43 4.74
N THR A 65 -11.13 -4.15 3.94
CA THR A 65 -10.56 -5.14 3.03
C THR A 65 -9.80 -6.21 3.83
N GLY A 66 -9.73 -7.44 3.30
CA GLY A 66 -9.10 -8.59 3.96
C GLY A 66 -7.64 -8.36 4.42
N PRO A 67 -6.99 -9.38 5.00
CA PRO A 67 -5.73 -9.24 5.76
C PRO A 67 -4.50 -8.77 4.95
N ASN A 68 -4.65 -8.57 3.64
CA ASN A 68 -3.58 -8.15 2.75
C ASN A 68 -3.64 -6.65 2.50
N LEU A 69 -2.46 -6.03 2.39
CA LEU A 69 -2.34 -4.64 1.96
C LEU A 69 -2.78 -4.55 0.50
N THR A 70 -4.01 -4.10 0.28
CA THR A 70 -4.63 -3.94 -1.04
C THR A 70 -4.89 -2.46 -1.26
N ASP A 71 -4.63 -1.96 -2.45
CA ASP A 71 -4.93 -0.58 -2.82
C ASP A 71 -6.34 -0.55 -3.41
N HIS A 72 -7.35 -0.22 -2.60
CA HIS A 72 -8.75 -0.21 -3.03
C HIS A 72 -9.39 1.15 -2.78
N TYR A 73 -9.59 1.92 -3.86
CA TYR A 73 -10.47 3.08 -3.88
C TYR A 73 -11.44 2.93 -5.05
N ASP A 74 -12.75 2.98 -4.76
CA ASP A 74 -13.80 3.01 -5.78
C ASP A 74 -14.42 4.42 -5.85
N PRO A 75 -14.06 5.24 -6.88
CA PRO A 75 -14.61 6.58 -7.03
C PRO A 75 -16.09 6.60 -7.41
N ARG A 76 -16.62 5.52 -8.00
CA ARG A 76 -18.04 5.44 -8.40
C ARG A 76 -18.94 5.18 -7.21
N ARG A 77 -18.43 4.40 -6.24
CA ARG A 77 -19.15 4.06 -5.01
C ARG A 77 -18.74 4.93 -3.82
N LYS A 78 -17.72 5.77 -3.98
CA LYS A 78 -17.09 6.59 -2.92
C LYS A 78 -16.68 5.73 -1.73
N THR A 79 -15.98 4.63 -2.00
CA THR A 79 -15.59 3.64 -0.98
C THR A 79 -14.06 3.53 -0.90
N VAL A 80 -13.53 3.43 0.33
CA VAL A 80 -12.11 3.20 0.67
C VAL A 80 -11.94 2.06 1.67
#